data_AF-A0A177D5I4-F1
#
_entry.id   AF-A0A177D5I4-F1
#
_cell.length_a   1.000
_cell.length_b   1.000
_cell.length_c   1.000
_cell.angle_alpha   90.00
_cell.angle_beta   90.00
_cell.angle_gamma   90.00
#
_symmetry.space_group_name_H-M   'P 1'
#
loop_
_entity.id
_entity.type
_entity.pdbx_description
1 polymer ?
#
loop_
_entity_poly.entity_id
_entity_poly.type
_entity_poly.pdbx_seq_one_letter_code
_entity_poly.pdbx_strand_id
1 'polypeptide(L)'
;MLLPFSSSKIWICTALGAYWLLVRVLRYRRRDSVSRRLNYPDRSSWSRMTLQDAHSMQLALAELEFPTVFSVSVFFALFKTYGIPSISKLLVATGQLSDSETASKRAADTGVVITEVVLNKPDSERAISGIALMNYLHGRYIKAGKISNDDMLYTLSLFVLEPIRWTAKYEWRGVTDFERCAMGVYWKDLGEAMKISYDTLPSAGQGWRDGLHWLEELEAWSLAYETRNMVPADTNATLARGTFDIALFNVPSILKPYGFTIASSLLEPRLQKAMKLPQPPAIYTQILETVVEIRKFALRNFFLPRPHFLRKEWFTELDGKTGRAHFGQYIAHPWYIKPTFITRWGPKALLLRLIGGAVPGDEKYHPDGYRIHELGPSELVGKGDTEMARVINYSSNSDRAQSLMKELSSIPGPSSEANPRFHLVQADMSSKPSVQNLVKETIEKMGRLDVVVSNAGWTRMTTFTDIEQQVNDDDWDKCFTMNAKTHMWLAYAAKDALAENEGCFISTASVAGVKPSGSSVPYAVTKAAQIHLAKSLAVILAPKIRVNSISPGMLLTEWGLKFPEAKRNAAINNTKLKRLATVEDCADQVRVLALSRSITGQNISIDGGSSV
;
A
#
# COMPACT_ATOMS: atom_id res chain seq x y z
N MET A 1 -67.26 -8.92 23.54
CA MET A 1 -66.71 -10.17 24.12
C MET A 1 -65.22 -10.22 23.80
N LEU A 2 -64.38 -9.61 24.65
CA LEU A 2 -62.92 -9.66 24.53
C LEU A 2 -62.45 -10.86 25.35
N LEU A 3 -61.90 -11.89 24.69
CA LEU A 3 -61.28 -13.02 25.38
C LEU A 3 -60.13 -12.52 26.27
N PRO A 4 -60.06 -12.92 27.56
CA PRO A 4 -58.98 -12.50 28.44
C PRO A 4 -57.67 -13.13 27.93
N PHE A 5 -56.68 -12.29 27.59
CA PHE A 5 -55.34 -12.78 27.31
C PHE A 5 -54.80 -13.47 28.58
N SER A 6 -54.51 -14.78 28.48
CA SER A 6 -53.80 -15.50 29.54
C SER A 6 -52.52 -14.76 29.93
N SER A 7 -52.19 -14.71 31.23
CA SER A 7 -51.00 -14.07 31.79
C SER A 7 -49.71 -14.44 31.03
N SER A 8 -49.59 -15.67 30.54
CA SER A 8 -48.45 -16.13 29.74
C SER A 8 -48.29 -15.38 28.40
N LYS A 9 -49.39 -15.02 27.73
CA LYS A 9 -49.35 -14.26 26.47
C LYS A 9 -48.86 -12.83 26.69
N ILE A 10 -49.21 -12.22 27.82
CA ILE A 10 -48.76 -10.88 28.20
C ILE A 10 -47.23 -10.89 28.42
N TRP A 11 -46.70 -11.86 29.16
CA TRP A 11 -45.25 -11.99 29.38
C TRP A 11 -44.46 -12.19 28.08
N ILE A 12 -44.96 -13.02 27.17
CA ILE A 12 -44.33 -13.24 25.85
C ILE A 12 -44.30 -11.94 25.04
N CYS A 13 -45.43 -11.22 24.96
CA CYS A 13 -45.50 -9.95 24.23
C CYS A 13 -44.56 -8.89 24.82
N THR A 14 -44.51 -8.77 26.15
CA THR A 14 -43.59 -7.86 26.84
C THR A 14 -42.14 -8.22 26.59
N ALA A 15 -41.77 -9.50 26.65
CA ALA A 15 -40.41 -9.95 26.38
C ALA A 15 -39.99 -9.68 24.93
N LEU A 16 -40.86 -9.95 23.95
CA LEU A 16 -40.62 -9.66 22.55
C LEU A 16 -40.47 -8.15 22.29
N GLY A 17 -41.34 -7.33 22.89
CA GLY A 17 -41.25 -5.87 22.81
C GLY A 17 -39.97 -5.31 23.42
N ALA A 18 -39.58 -5.82 24.59
CA ALA A 18 -38.33 -5.43 25.27
C ALA A 18 -37.09 -5.84 24.46
N TYR A 19 -37.08 -7.06 23.90
CA TYR A 19 -35.98 -7.52 23.03
C TYR A 19 -35.87 -6.67 21.75
N TRP A 20 -37.01 -6.38 21.11
CA TRP A 20 -37.05 -5.52 19.93
C TRP A 20 -36.50 -4.12 20.21
N LEU A 21 -36.89 -3.52 21.34
CA LEU A 21 -36.36 -2.22 21.77
C LEU A 21 -34.85 -2.31 22.05
N LEU A 22 -34.39 -3.36 22.73
CA LEU A 22 -32.98 -3.60 23.01
C LEU A 22 -32.16 -3.69 21.71
N VAL A 23 -32.62 -4.47 20.73
CA VAL A 23 -31.96 -4.60 19.42
C VAL A 23 -31.84 -3.24 18.74
N ARG A 24 -32.93 -2.46 18.72
CA ARG A 24 -32.91 -1.11 18.13
C ARG A 24 -31.93 -0.19 18.84
N VAL A 25 -32.04 -0.07 20.16
CA VAL A 25 -31.15 0.79 20.96
C VAL A 25 -29.69 0.43 20.72
N LEU A 26 -29.33 -0.86 20.77
CA LEU A 26 -27.95 -1.30 20.59
C LEU A 26 -27.44 -1.06 19.16
N ARG A 27 -28.26 -1.27 18.13
CA ARG A 27 -27.86 -0.99 16.73
C ARG A 27 -27.60 0.49 16.47
N TYR A 28 -28.52 1.37 16.88
CA TYR A 28 -28.34 2.81 16.67
C TYR A 28 -27.24 3.39 17.55
N ARG A 29 -27.07 2.87 18.79
CA ARG A 29 -25.89 3.21 19.61
C ARG A 29 -24.59 2.77 18.95
N ARG A 30 -24.55 1.59 18.31
CA ARG A 30 -23.37 1.09 17.58
C ARG A 30 -23.05 1.98 16.38
N ARG A 31 -24.04 2.29 15.53
CA ARG A 31 -23.89 3.20 14.39
C ARG A 31 -23.20 4.52 14.81
N ASP A 32 -23.70 5.14 15.88
CA ASP A 32 -23.19 6.45 16.32
C ASP A 32 -21.89 6.35 17.11
N SER A 33 -21.51 5.16 17.60
CA SER A 33 -20.38 5.01 18.53
C SER A 33 -19.04 5.43 17.93
N VAL A 34 -18.81 5.12 16.64
CA VAL A 34 -17.55 5.45 15.97
C VAL A 34 -17.46 6.96 15.75
N SER A 35 -18.50 7.58 15.20
CA SER A 35 -18.55 9.03 14.97
C SER A 35 -18.41 9.83 16.27
N ARG A 36 -19.06 9.38 17.36
CA ARG A 36 -18.92 10.01 18.69
C ARG A 36 -17.50 9.93 19.24
N ARG A 37 -16.80 8.80 19.04
CA ARG A 37 -15.41 8.62 19.47
C ARG A 37 -14.43 9.50 18.70
N LEU A 38 -14.69 9.73 17.41
CA LEU A 38 -13.84 10.53 16.52
C LEU A 38 -13.98 12.04 16.73
N ASN A 39 -15.04 12.50 17.44
CA ASN A 39 -15.24 13.89 17.85
C ASN A 39 -15.24 14.92 16.70
N TYR A 40 -16.15 14.72 15.75
CA TYR A 40 -16.48 15.65 14.67
C TYR A 40 -17.91 16.20 14.90
N PRO A 41 -18.07 17.28 15.69
CA PRO A 41 -19.37 17.69 16.23
C PRO A 41 -20.36 18.19 15.18
N ASP A 42 -19.87 18.72 14.06
CA ASP A 42 -20.69 19.32 13.01
C ASP A 42 -20.07 19.14 11.61
N ARG A 43 -20.83 19.47 10.57
CA ARG A 43 -20.44 19.30 9.17
C ARG A 43 -19.17 20.06 8.77
N SER A 44 -18.94 21.25 9.34
CA SER A 44 -17.75 22.07 9.04
C SER A 44 -16.48 21.43 9.59
N SER A 45 -16.60 20.68 10.68
CA SER A 45 -15.48 19.95 11.28
C SER A 45 -14.97 18.80 10.41
N TRP A 46 -15.70 18.33 9.40
CA TRP A 46 -15.28 17.18 8.59
C TRP A 46 -14.08 17.49 7.67
N SER A 47 -13.82 18.76 7.39
CA SER A 47 -12.66 19.20 6.60
C SER A 47 -11.32 18.83 7.24
N ARG A 48 -11.27 18.70 8.57
CA ARG A 48 -10.07 18.28 9.32
C ARG A 48 -9.95 16.77 9.52
N MET A 49 -10.80 15.98 8.85
CA MET A 49 -10.81 14.52 9.04
C MET A 49 -9.48 13.91 8.59
N THR A 50 -8.79 13.26 9.52
CA THR A 50 -7.51 12.61 9.22
C THR A 50 -7.72 11.30 8.48
N LEU A 51 -6.70 10.88 7.73
CA LEU A 51 -6.68 9.57 7.06
C LEU A 51 -6.84 8.40 8.05
N GLN A 52 -6.29 8.53 9.25
CA GLN A 52 -6.39 7.51 10.30
C GLN A 52 -7.82 7.39 10.85
N ASP A 53 -8.52 8.51 11.03
CA ASP A 53 -9.92 8.51 11.46
C ASP A 53 -10.83 7.93 10.39
N ALA A 54 -10.61 8.34 9.13
CA ALA A 54 -11.30 7.82 7.97
C ALA A 54 -11.14 6.29 7.83
N HIS A 55 -9.90 5.80 7.96
CA HIS A 55 -9.59 4.37 7.97
C HIS A 55 -10.31 3.63 9.11
N SER A 56 -10.33 4.20 10.31
CA SER A 56 -11.00 3.56 11.45
C SER A 56 -12.51 3.39 11.24
N MET A 57 -13.14 4.30 10.50
CA MET A 57 -14.55 4.18 10.10
C MET A 57 -14.71 3.07 9.05
N GLN A 58 -13.85 3.04 8.04
CA GLN A 58 -13.86 1.99 7.00
C GLN A 58 -13.71 0.59 7.61
N LEU A 59 -12.81 0.43 8.59
CA LEU A 59 -12.63 -0.82 9.32
C LEU A 59 -13.87 -1.21 10.11
N ALA A 60 -14.51 -0.26 10.80
CA ALA A 60 -15.74 -0.52 11.54
C ALA A 60 -16.88 -0.99 10.60
N LEU A 61 -17.01 -0.38 9.43
CA LEU A 61 -17.98 -0.79 8.41
C LEU A 61 -17.66 -2.19 7.87
N ALA A 62 -16.40 -2.46 7.54
CA ALA A 62 -15.98 -3.72 6.92
C ALA A 62 -15.92 -4.91 7.88
N GLU A 63 -15.62 -4.72 9.17
CA GLU A 63 -15.45 -5.84 10.12
C GLU A 63 -16.67 -6.07 11.00
N LEU A 64 -17.38 -5.01 11.37
CA LEU A 64 -18.45 -5.06 12.37
C LEU A 64 -19.83 -4.89 11.76
N GLU A 65 -20.01 -3.89 10.92
CA GLU A 65 -21.34 -3.50 10.46
C GLU A 65 -21.79 -4.29 9.23
N PHE A 66 -21.01 -4.28 8.15
CA PHE A 66 -21.41 -4.74 6.80
C PHE A 66 -20.36 -5.63 6.10
N PRO A 67 -19.74 -6.64 6.76
CA PRO A 67 -18.63 -7.40 6.15
C PRO A 67 -19.03 -8.16 4.89
N THR A 68 -20.25 -8.71 4.87
CA THR A 68 -20.73 -9.51 3.76
C THR A 68 -20.94 -8.62 2.55
N VAL A 69 -21.55 -7.45 2.74
CA VAL A 69 -21.69 -6.47 1.65
C VAL A 69 -20.35 -5.90 1.23
N PHE A 70 -19.44 -5.59 2.15
CA PHE A 70 -18.09 -5.17 1.79
C PHE A 70 -17.41 -6.19 0.86
N SER A 71 -17.44 -7.49 1.22
CA SER A 71 -16.90 -8.57 0.39
C SER A 71 -17.53 -8.65 -1.01
N VAL A 72 -18.86 -8.71 -1.06
CA VAL A 72 -19.60 -8.96 -2.31
C VAL A 72 -19.60 -7.73 -3.22
N SER A 73 -19.71 -6.53 -2.65
CA SER A 73 -19.69 -5.27 -3.42
C SER A 73 -18.33 -4.98 -4.04
N VAL A 74 -17.23 -5.31 -3.37
CA VAL A 74 -15.87 -5.20 -3.93
C VAL A 74 -15.70 -6.16 -5.11
N PHE A 75 -16.19 -7.40 -4.99
CA PHE A 75 -16.20 -8.33 -6.13
C PHE A 75 -17.07 -7.81 -7.28
N PHE A 76 -18.23 -7.23 -6.97
CA PHE A 76 -19.11 -6.63 -7.97
C PHE A 76 -18.50 -5.39 -8.65
N ALA A 77 -17.76 -4.54 -7.91
CA ALA A 77 -17.05 -3.39 -8.45
C ALA A 77 -16.08 -3.82 -9.55
N LEU A 78 -15.31 -4.89 -9.32
CA LEU A 78 -14.46 -5.50 -10.34
C LEU A 78 -15.27 -5.96 -11.55
N PHE A 79 -16.35 -6.69 -11.33
CA PHE A 79 -17.21 -7.18 -12.40
C PHE A 79 -17.78 -6.06 -13.28
N LYS A 80 -18.19 -4.95 -12.67
CA LYS A 80 -18.76 -3.79 -13.38
C LYS A 80 -17.74 -3.10 -14.31
N THR A 81 -16.44 -3.20 -14.03
CA THR A 81 -15.39 -2.73 -14.97
C THR A 81 -15.38 -3.49 -16.30
N TYR A 82 -15.84 -4.75 -16.31
CA TYR A 82 -15.85 -5.58 -17.52
C TYR A 82 -16.91 -5.12 -18.54
N GLY A 83 -17.81 -4.20 -18.15
CA GLY A 83 -18.73 -3.52 -19.06
C GLY A 83 -18.08 -2.40 -19.88
N ILE A 84 -16.81 -2.05 -19.63
CA ILE A 84 -16.09 -0.99 -20.35
C ILE A 84 -15.14 -1.62 -21.40
N PRO A 85 -15.31 -1.35 -22.71
CA PRO A 85 -14.50 -1.99 -23.74
C PRO A 85 -12.99 -1.73 -23.68
N SER A 86 -12.53 -0.56 -23.23
CA SER A 86 -11.10 -0.28 -23.04
C SER A 86 -10.47 -1.25 -22.03
N ILE A 87 -11.16 -1.47 -20.90
CA ILE A 87 -10.74 -2.37 -19.83
C ILE A 87 -10.89 -3.84 -20.26
N SER A 88 -12.06 -4.23 -20.79
CA SER A 88 -12.34 -5.63 -21.11
C SER A 88 -11.45 -6.20 -22.22
N LYS A 89 -11.09 -5.39 -23.24
CA LYS A 89 -10.15 -5.78 -24.28
C LYS A 89 -8.78 -6.15 -23.71
N LEU A 90 -8.28 -5.32 -22.78
CA LEU A 90 -6.99 -5.58 -22.14
C LEU A 90 -7.06 -6.87 -21.31
N LEU A 91 -8.10 -7.02 -20.48
CA LEU A 91 -8.26 -8.20 -19.62
C LEU A 91 -8.35 -9.51 -20.42
N VAL A 92 -9.13 -9.53 -21.51
CA VAL A 92 -9.17 -10.69 -22.43
C VAL A 92 -7.81 -10.96 -23.04
N ALA A 93 -7.09 -9.91 -23.49
CA ALA A 93 -5.77 -10.05 -24.09
C ALA A 93 -4.70 -10.60 -23.12
N THR A 94 -4.84 -10.37 -21.81
CA THR A 94 -3.93 -10.95 -20.82
C THR A 94 -4.16 -12.44 -20.58
N GLY A 95 -5.32 -13.00 -20.98
CA GLY A 95 -5.70 -14.39 -20.73
C GLY A 95 -6.02 -14.75 -19.28
N GLN A 96 -5.68 -13.88 -18.32
CA GLN A 96 -5.78 -14.13 -16.87
C GLN A 96 -7.21 -14.21 -16.33
N LEU A 97 -8.22 -13.87 -17.12
CA LEU A 97 -9.64 -13.91 -16.74
C LEU A 97 -10.52 -14.73 -17.70
N SER A 98 -9.90 -15.38 -18.69
CA SER A 98 -10.63 -16.11 -19.74
C SER A 98 -10.68 -17.62 -19.48
N ASP A 99 -9.73 -18.16 -18.71
CA ASP A 99 -9.72 -19.57 -18.26
C ASP A 99 -10.14 -19.68 -16.80
N SER A 100 -10.92 -20.71 -16.45
CA SER A 100 -11.55 -20.83 -15.12
C SER A 100 -10.57 -20.95 -13.95
N GLU A 101 -9.41 -21.59 -14.13
CA GLU A 101 -8.44 -21.80 -13.06
C GLU A 101 -7.59 -20.55 -12.85
N THR A 102 -7.08 -19.98 -13.94
CA THR A 102 -6.33 -18.70 -13.92
C THR A 102 -7.19 -17.53 -13.45
N ALA A 103 -8.45 -17.47 -13.89
CA ALA A 103 -9.39 -16.43 -13.49
C ALA A 103 -9.74 -16.52 -12.01
N SER A 104 -9.87 -17.73 -11.46
CA SER A 104 -10.07 -17.89 -10.02
C SER A 104 -8.87 -17.42 -9.19
N LYS A 105 -7.64 -17.72 -9.62
CA LYS A 105 -6.44 -17.22 -8.93
C LYS A 105 -6.37 -15.70 -9.04
N ARG A 106 -6.58 -15.14 -10.24
CA ARG A 106 -6.55 -13.70 -10.48
C ARG A 106 -7.58 -12.94 -9.63
N ALA A 107 -8.79 -13.49 -9.49
CA ALA A 107 -9.82 -12.94 -8.61
C ALA A 107 -9.41 -13.00 -7.13
N ALA A 108 -8.78 -14.11 -6.69
CA ALA A 108 -8.26 -14.24 -5.33
C ALA A 108 -7.14 -13.22 -5.06
N ASP A 109 -6.13 -13.12 -5.94
CA ASP A 109 -5.04 -12.16 -5.82
C ASP A 109 -5.56 -10.72 -5.70
N THR A 110 -6.52 -10.35 -6.56
CA THR A 110 -7.13 -9.01 -6.54
C THR A 110 -7.88 -8.77 -5.23
N GLY A 111 -8.66 -9.75 -4.76
CA GLY A 111 -9.36 -9.67 -3.49
C GLY A 111 -8.42 -9.52 -2.30
N VAL A 112 -7.30 -10.25 -2.28
CA VAL A 112 -6.27 -10.13 -1.24
C VAL A 112 -5.62 -8.76 -1.27
N VAL A 113 -5.12 -8.30 -2.43
CA VAL A 113 -4.43 -7.00 -2.55
C VAL A 113 -5.33 -5.85 -2.11
N ILE A 114 -6.57 -5.79 -2.61
CA ILE A 114 -7.51 -4.71 -2.24
C ILE A 114 -7.83 -4.75 -0.75
N THR A 115 -8.07 -5.94 -0.18
CA THR A 115 -8.40 -6.07 1.25
C THR A 115 -7.20 -5.69 2.14
N GLU A 116 -5.98 -6.07 1.74
CA GLU A 116 -4.74 -5.70 2.42
C GLU A 116 -4.54 -4.19 2.46
N VAL A 117 -4.73 -3.51 1.33
CA VAL A 117 -4.58 -2.05 1.25
C VAL A 117 -5.63 -1.35 2.08
N VAL A 118 -6.89 -1.78 1.96
CA VAL A 118 -8.05 -1.13 2.56
C VAL A 118 -8.13 -1.31 4.08
N LEU A 119 -7.85 -2.51 4.59
CA LEU A 119 -8.15 -2.84 5.99
C LEU A 119 -6.95 -2.74 6.93
N ASN A 120 -5.71 -2.75 6.42
CA ASN A 120 -4.55 -2.42 7.26
C ASN A 120 -4.39 -0.91 7.41
N LYS A 121 -3.68 -0.48 8.47
CA LYS A 121 -3.41 0.93 8.70
C LYS A 121 -2.73 1.55 7.47
N PRO A 122 -3.10 2.78 7.07
CA PRO A 122 -2.58 3.40 5.84
C PRO A 122 -1.04 3.52 5.79
N ASP A 123 -0.40 3.70 6.94
CA ASP A 123 1.05 3.81 7.10
C ASP A 123 1.76 2.46 7.36
N SER A 124 1.03 1.36 7.36
CA SER A 124 1.61 0.03 7.57
C SER A 124 2.35 -0.48 6.34
N GLU A 125 3.38 -1.30 6.56
CA GLU A 125 4.12 -1.97 5.49
C GLU A 125 3.20 -2.79 4.57
N ARG A 126 2.14 -3.41 5.12
CA ARG A 126 1.16 -4.18 4.34
C ARG A 126 0.40 -3.31 3.35
N ALA A 127 -0.15 -2.18 3.81
CA ALA A 127 -0.88 -1.26 2.94
C ALA A 127 0.05 -0.65 1.87
N ILE A 128 1.23 -0.17 2.27
CA ILE A 128 2.21 0.45 1.37
C ILE A 128 2.70 -0.56 0.31
N SER A 129 2.99 -1.80 0.70
CA SER A 129 3.42 -2.85 -0.22
C SER A 129 2.32 -3.22 -1.21
N GLY A 130 1.06 -3.25 -0.79
CA GLY A 130 -0.08 -3.50 -1.67
C GLY A 130 -0.24 -2.39 -2.71
N ILE A 131 -0.12 -1.12 -2.31
CA ILE A 131 -0.15 0.04 -3.21
C ILE A 131 1.02 -0.02 -4.20
N ALA A 132 2.24 -0.29 -3.71
CA ALA A 132 3.43 -0.42 -4.54
C ALA A 132 3.27 -1.54 -5.59
N LEU A 133 2.74 -2.69 -5.18
CA LEU A 133 2.43 -3.80 -6.09
C LEU A 133 1.43 -3.37 -7.17
N MET A 134 0.34 -2.69 -6.79
CA MET A 134 -0.64 -2.20 -7.76
C MET A 134 -0.01 -1.21 -8.75
N ASN A 135 0.81 -0.27 -8.26
CA ASN A 135 1.51 0.69 -9.11
C ASN A 135 2.48 0.01 -10.08
N TYR A 136 3.19 -1.02 -9.63
CA TYR A 136 4.08 -1.82 -10.48
C TYR A 136 3.31 -2.62 -11.54
N LEU A 137 2.23 -3.30 -11.14
CA LEU A 137 1.43 -4.12 -12.04
C LEU A 137 0.70 -3.27 -13.10
N HIS A 138 0.12 -2.13 -12.71
CA HIS A 138 -0.55 -1.23 -13.65
C HIS A 138 0.43 -0.37 -14.46
N GLY A 139 1.56 0.02 -13.87
CA GLY A 139 2.51 0.97 -14.45
C GLY A 139 3.01 0.58 -15.83
N ARG A 140 3.24 -0.71 -16.08
CA ARG A 140 3.63 -1.22 -17.41
C ARG A 140 2.57 -0.93 -18.50
N TYR A 141 1.30 -1.05 -18.14
CA TYR A 141 0.20 -0.90 -19.08
C TYR A 141 -0.15 0.59 -19.26
N ILE A 142 -0.01 1.38 -18.18
CA ILE A 142 -0.12 2.85 -18.24
C ILE A 142 0.98 3.42 -19.14
N LYS A 143 2.26 3.05 -18.93
CA LYS A 143 3.39 3.46 -19.78
C LYS A 143 3.20 3.05 -21.25
N ALA A 144 2.57 1.90 -21.49
CA ALA A 144 2.26 1.42 -22.83
C ALA A 144 0.98 2.05 -23.44
N GLY A 145 0.34 3.00 -22.76
CA GLY A 145 -0.91 3.65 -23.22
C GLY A 145 -2.13 2.72 -23.26
N LYS A 146 -2.07 1.55 -22.60
CA LYS A 146 -3.13 0.54 -22.58
C LYS A 146 -4.13 0.72 -21.43
N ILE A 147 -3.76 1.46 -20.40
CA ILE A 147 -4.64 1.88 -19.31
C ILE A 147 -4.62 3.40 -19.27
N SER A 148 -5.78 4.01 -19.44
CA SER A 148 -5.93 5.47 -19.34
C SER A 148 -6.09 5.91 -17.88
N ASN A 149 -5.87 7.20 -17.61
CA ASN A 149 -6.20 7.78 -16.30
C ASN A 149 -7.69 7.64 -15.97
N ASP A 150 -8.56 7.82 -16.97
CA ASP A 150 -10.02 7.71 -16.78
C ASP A 150 -10.42 6.26 -16.45
N ASP A 151 -9.80 5.24 -17.05
CA ASP A 151 -10.05 3.84 -16.67
C ASP A 151 -9.66 3.58 -15.21
N MET A 152 -8.54 4.16 -14.75
CA MET A 152 -8.09 4.06 -13.35
C MET A 152 -9.04 4.80 -12.40
N LEU A 153 -9.43 6.03 -12.73
CA LEU A 153 -10.36 6.84 -11.93
C LEU A 153 -11.75 6.20 -11.85
N TYR A 154 -12.23 5.63 -12.96
CA TYR A 154 -13.48 4.87 -12.98
C TYR A 154 -13.39 3.62 -12.10
N THR A 155 -12.31 2.85 -12.22
CA THR A 155 -12.10 1.67 -11.38
C THR A 155 -12.03 2.03 -9.90
N LEU A 156 -11.31 3.09 -9.53
CA LEU A 156 -11.27 3.65 -8.17
C LEU A 156 -12.68 4.04 -7.69
N SER A 157 -13.46 4.71 -8.55
CA SER A 157 -14.82 5.14 -8.21
C SER A 157 -15.73 3.95 -7.85
N LEU A 158 -15.61 2.82 -8.54
CA LEU A 158 -16.43 1.66 -8.26
C LEU A 158 -16.11 1.06 -6.89
N PHE A 159 -14.84 1.03 -6.49
CA PHE A 159 -14.46 0.49 -5.19
C PHE A 159 -14.97 1.31 -4.00
N VAL A 160 -15.26 2.60 -4.17
CA VAL A 160 -15.90 3.43 -3.13
C VAL A 160 -17.42 3.50 -3.26
N LEU A 161 -17.94 3.63 -4.49
CA LEU A 161 -19.38 3.84 -4.74
C LEU A 161 -20.21 2.56 -4.66
N GLU A 162 -19.69 1.43 -5.13
CA GLU A 162 -20.46 0.18 -5.11
C GLU A 162 -20.72 -0.33 -3.69
N PRO A 163 -19.78 -0.30 -2.73
CA PRO A 163 -20.09 -0.60 -1.33
C PRO A 163 -21.16 0.31 -0.72
N ILE A 164 -21.20 1.58 -1.09
CA ILE A 164 -22.22 2.55 -0.64
C ILE A 164 -23.60 2.14 -1.20
N ARG A 165 -23.69 1.93 -2.51
CA ARG A 165 -24.92 1.54 -3.22
C ARG A 165 -25.44 0.19 -2.75
N TRP A 166 -24.56 -0.79 -2.61
CA TRP A 166 -24.91 -2.13 -2.14
C TRP A 166 -25.36 -2.14 -0.69
N THR A 167 -24.73 -1.34 0.18
CA THR A 167 -25.19 -1.19 1.57
C THR A 167 -26.61 -0.63 1.60
N ALA A 168 -26.88 0.44 0.84
CA ALA A 168 -28.22 1.03 0.76
C ALA A 168 -29.28 0.04 0.23
N LYS A 169 -28.91 -0.78 -0.76
CA LYS A 169 -29.82 -1.76 -1.38
C LYS A 169 -30.07 -2.98 -0.49
N TYR A 170 -29.01 -3.59 0.07
CA TYR A 170 -29.07 -4.93 0.66
C TYR A 170 -29.00 -4.96 2.19
N GLU A 171 -28.60 -3.88 2.86
CA GLU A 171 -28.43 -3.86 4.31
C GLU A 171 -29.54 -3.11 5.05
N TRP A 172 -29.61 -3.35 6.36
CA TRP A 172 -30.68 -2.86 7.23
C TRP A 172 -30.75 -1.33 7.34
N ARG A 173 -29.68 -0.63 6.92
CA ARG A 173 -29.57 0.83 6.78
C ARG A 173 -28.57 1.16 5.66
N GLY A 174 -28.64 2.39 5.14
CA GLY A 174 -27.58 2.97 4.32
C GLY A 174 -26.39 3.47 5.15
N VAL A 175 -25.32 3.86 4.45
CA VAL A 175 -24.23 4.65 5.05
C VAL A 175 -24.67 6.10 5.24
N THR A 176 -24.23 6.72 6.32
CA THR A 176 -24.48 8.12 6.66
C THR A 176 -23.53 9.05 5.89
N ASP A 177 -23.85 10.33 5.80
CA ASP A 177 -22.96 11.30 5.15
C ASP A 177 -21.59 11.43 5.84
N PHE A 178 -21.52 11.22 7.15
CA PHE A 178 -20.24 11.16 7.87
C PHE A 178 -19.42 9.93 7.46
N GLU A 179 -20.05 8.77 7.35
CA GLU A 179 -19.42 7.54 6.84
C GLU A 179 -18.96 7.72 5.38
N ARG A 180 -19.79 8.35 4.53
CA ARG A 180 -19.44 8.69 3.14
C ARG A 180 -18.25 9.67 3.07
N CYS A 181 -18.22 10.68 3.94
CA CYS A 181 -17.09 11.60 4.04
C CYS A 181 -15.79 10.86 4.38
N ALA A 182 -15.83 9.96 5.38
CA ALA A 182 -14.69 9.14 5.76
C ALA A 182 -14.21 8.26 4.60
N MET A 183 -15.12 7.59 3.90
CA MET A 183 -14.79 6.82 2.71
C MET A 183 -14.16 7.72 1.63
N GLY A 184 -14.70 8.92 1.40
CA GLY A 184 -14.14 9.88 0.46
C GLY A 184 -12.71 10.32 0.80
N VAL A 185 -12.42 10.61 2.08
CA VAL A 185 -11.05 10.94 2.53
C VAL A 185 -10.09 9.79 2.24
N TYR A 186 -10.46 8.57 2.63
CA TYR A 186 -9.60 7.40 2.48
C TYR A 186 -9.34 7.05 1.00
N TRP A 187 -10.41 6.97 0.18
CA TRP A 187 -10.28 6.57 -1.22
C TRP A 187 -9.64 7.63 -2.11
N LYS A 188 -9.78 8.92 -1.76
CA LYS A 188 -9.02 10.01 -2.39
C LYS A 188 -7.52 9.85 -2.15
N ASP A 189 -7.10 9.61 -0.91
CA ASP A 189 -5.69 9.39 -0.56
C ASP A 189 -5.12 8.15 -1.27
N LEU A 190 -5.88 7.06 -1.32
CA LEU A 190 -5.49 5.86 -2.05
C LEU A 190 -5.30 6.13 -3.55
N GLY A 191 -6.20 6.88 -4.20
CA GLY A 191 -6.03 7.24 -5.60
C GLY A 191 -4.80 8.14 -5.86
N GLU A 192 -4.49 9.06 -4.93
CA GLU A 192 -3.24 9.86 -4.99
C GLU A 192 -2.00 8.98 -4.86
N ALA A 193 -2.02 8.03 -3.92
CA ALA A 193 -0.94 7.05 -3.74
C ALA A 193 -0.78 6.12 -4.95
N MET A 194 -1.86 5.92 -5.72
CA MET A 194 -1.87 5.20 -6.99
C MET A 194 -1.56 6.09 -8.21
N LYS A 195 -1.22 7.37 -8.00
CA LYS A 195 -0.91 8.35 -9.04
C LYS A 195 -2.06 8.57 -10.05
N ILE A 196 -3.29 8.46 -9.59
CA ILE A 196 -4.48 8.76 -10.38
C ILE A 196 -4.69 10.27 -10.35
N SER A 197 -4.74 10.91 -11.52
CA SER A 197 -5.07 12.33 -11.64
C SER A 197 -6.57 12.54 -11.46
N TYR A 198 -6.91 13.61 -10.74
CA TYR A 198 -8.27 14.08 -10.54
C TYR A 198 -8.61 15.30 -11.38
N ASP A 199 -7.78 15.72 -12.35
CA ASP A 199 -7.95 16.97 -13.10
C ASP A 199 -9.30 17.09 -13.84
N THR A 200 -9.96 15.95 -14.07
CA THR A 200 -11.29 15.86 -14.69
C THR A 200 -12.44 16.16 -13.72
N LEU A 201 -12.16 16.27 -12.42
CA LEU A 201 -13.13 16.63 -11.39
C LEU A 201 -13.17 18.16 -11.22
N PRO A 202 -14.36 18.77 -11.08
CA PRO A 202 -14.52 20.23 -11.05
C PRO A 202 -13.64 20.97 -10.05
N SER A 203 -13.44 20.41 -8.85
CA SER A 203 -12.71 21.09 -7.78
C SER A 203 -11.22 20.73 -7.71
N ALA A 204 -10.66 19.97 -8.66
CA ALA A 204 -9.26 19.51 -8.60
C ALA A 204 -8.23 20.63 -8.45
N GLY A 205 -8.43 21.76 -9.16
CA GLY A 205 -7.53 22.91 -9.09
C GLY A 205 -7.69 23.79 -7.85
N GLN A 206 -8.84 23.74 -7.16
CA GLN A 206 -9.14 24.58 -5.99
C GLN A 206 -9.08 23.79 -4.67
N GLY A 207 -9.12 22.46 -4.75
CA GLY A 207 -9.31 21.55 -3.63
C GLY A 207 -10.79 21.36 -3.27
N TRP A 208 -11.06 20.27 -2.56
CA TRP A 208 -12.40 19.96 -2.05
C TRP A 208 -12.55 20.43 -0.61
N ARG A 209 -13.78 20.77 -0.20
CA ARG A 209 -14.10 21.13 1.19
C ARG A 209 -13.79 20.00 2.18
N ASP A 210 -14.01 18.76 1.77
CA ASP A 210 -13.85 17.53 2.55
C ASP A 210 -14.03 16.30 1.64
N GLY A 211 -13.92 15.10 2.22
CA GLY A 211 -14.07 13.84 1.48
C GLY A 211 -15.46 13.61 0.89
N LEU A 212 -16.53 14.15 1.48
CA LEU A 212 -17.88 13.99 0.92
C LEU A 212 -18.03 14.80 -0.37
N HIS A 213 -17.52 16.02 -0.40
CA HIS A 213 -17.51 16.84 -1.61
C HIS A 213 -16.76 16.16 -2.77
N TRP A 214 -15.60 15.56 -2.49
CA TRP A 214 -14.85 14.78 -3.48
C TRP A 214 -15.65 13.58 -3.98
N LEU A 215 -16.30 12.85 -3.06
CA LEU A 215 -17.09 11.67 -3.40
C LEU A 215 -18.30 12.01 -4.29
N GLU A 216 -18.97 13.13 -4.03
CA GLU A 216 -20.12 13.60 -4.82
C GLU A 216 -19.70 13.97 -6.26
N GLU A 217 -18.57 14.67 -6.41
CA GLU A 217 -18.01 14.96 -7.74
C GLU A 217 -17.58 13.68 -8.47
N LEU A 218 -16.94 12.75 -7.76
CA LEU A 218 -16.54 11.45 -8.31
C LEU A 218 -17.76 10.63 -8.75
N GLU A 219 -18.85 10.65 -7.98
CA GLU A 219 -20.10 9.96 -8.32
C GLU A 219 -20.72 10.52 -9.60
N ALA A 220 -20.82 11.84 -9.72
CA ALA A 220 -21.32 12.50 -10.93
C ALA A 220 -20.44 12.20 -12.14
N TRP A 221 -19.12 12.28 -11.97
CA TRP A 221 -18.14 11.96 -13.02
C TRP A 221 -18.23 10.50 -13.46
N SER A 222 -18.31 9.56 -12.51
CA SER A 222 -18.40 8.12 -12.76
C SER A 222 -19.65 7.78 -13.57
N LEU A 223 -20.80 8.36 -13.22
CA LEU A 223 -22.05 8.19 -13.98
C LEU A 223 -21.93 8.70 -15.42
N ALA A 224 -21.30 9.86 -15.63
CA ALA A 224 -21.04 10.40 -16.96
C ALA A 224 -20.04 9.54 -17.75
N TYR A 225 -19.05 8.95 -17.09
CA TYR A 225 -18.13 7.99 -17.69
C TYR A 225 -18.84 6.72 -18.15
N GLU A 226 -19.66 6.11 -17.28
CA GLU A 226 -20.46 4.92 -17.63
C GLU A 226 -21.39 5.17 -18.82
N THR A 227 -22.06 6.32 -18.82
CA THR A 227 -23.02 6.67 -19.88
C THR A 227 -22.35 6.74 -21.25
N ARG A 228 -21.08 7.17 -21.31
CA ARG A 228 -20.29 7.27 -22.55
C ARG A 228 -19.62 5.95 -22.93
N ASN A 229 -19.08 5.22 -21.96
CA ASN A 229 -18.11 4.16 -22.20
C ASN A 229 -18.65 2.74 -21.94
N MET A 230 -19.74 2.57 -21.18
CA MET A 230 -20.32 1.24 -20.90
C MET A 230 -21.25 0.81 -22.04
N VAL A 231 -20.64 0.36 -23.14
CA VAL A 231 -21.33 0.00 -24.38
C VAL A 231 -21.16 -1.48 -24.73
N PRO A 232 -22.06 -2.08 -25.54
CA PRO A 232 -21.98 -3.48 -25.94
C PRO A 232 -20.66 -3.84 -26.64
N ALA A 233 -19.96 -4.85 -26.14
CA ALA A 233 -18.77 -5.41 -26.79
C ALA A 233 -18.67 -6.93 -26.56
N ASP A 234 -18.06 -7.65 -27.51
CA ASP A 234 -17.86 -9.10 -27.38
C ASP A 234 -16.89 -9.46 -26.26
N THR A 235 -15.86 -8.64 -26.04
CA THR A 235 -14.93 -8.80 -24.90
C THR A 235 -15.65 -8.68 -23.56
N ASN A 236 -16.65 -7.80 -23.43
CA ASN A 236 -17.47 -7.70 -22.23
C ASN A 236 -18.26 -8.99 -21.99
N ALA A 237 -18.86 -9.55 -23.05
CA ALA A 237 -19.64 -10.79 -22.98
C ALA A 237 -18.77 -11.99 -22.59
N THR A 238 -17.55 -12.08 -23.13
CA THR A 238 -16.57 -13.14 -22.78
C THR A 238 -16.21 -13.08 -21.30
N LEU A 239 -15.84 -11.91 -20.77
CA LEU A 239 -15.52 -11.76 -19.35
C LEU A 239 -16.72 -11.98 -18.44
N ALA A 240 -17.92 -11.59 -18.89
CA ALA A 240 -19.15 -11.83 -18.14
C ALA A 240 -19.35 -13.33 -17.89
N ARG A 241 -19.23 -14.15 -18.94
CA ARG A 241 -19.35 -15.61 -18.86
C ARG A 241 -18.32 -16.22 -17.90
N GLY A 242 -17.03 -15.90 -18.08
CA GLY A 242 -15.96 -16.41 -17.21
C GLY A 242 -16.16 -16.03 -15.74
N THR A 243 -16.71 -14.84 -15.46
CA THR A 243 -17.00 -14.43 -14.08
C THR A 243 -18.20 -15.16 -13.49
N PHE A 244 -19.27 -15.39 -14.27
CA PHE A 244 -20.39 -16.21 -13.81
C PHE A 244 -19.95 -17.64 -13.51
N ASP A 245 -19.00 -18.19 -14.27
CA ASP A 245 -18.45 -19.52 -14.00
C ASP A 245 -17.72 -19.58 -12.65
N ILE A 246 -16.98 -18.53 -12.28
CA ILE A 246 -16.37 -18.40 -10.95
C ILE A 246 -17.45 -18.27 -9.87
N ALA A 247 -18.42 -17.38 -10.05
CA ALA A 247 -19.45 -17.10 -9.06
C ALA A 247 -20.37 -18.31 -8.80
N LEU A 248 -20.63 -19.09 -9.85
CA LEU A 248 -21.48 -20.29 -9.81
C LEU A 248 -20.67 -21.59 -9.70
N PHE A 249 -19.37 -21.51 -9.40
CA PHE A 249 -18.48 -22.66 -9.35
C PHE A 249 -18.99 -23.72 -8.36
N ASN A 250 -19.33 -23.28 -7.14
CA ASN A 250 -19.86 -24.12 -6.07
C ASN A 250 -21.40 -24.27 -6.14
N VAL A 251 -22.04 -23.96 -7.27
CA VAL A 251 -23.48 -24.17 -7.49
C VAL A 251 -23.67 -25.49 -8.24
N PRO A 252 -24.50 -26.43 -7.74
CA PRO A 252 -24.80 -27.68 -8.45
C PRO A 252 -25.23 -27.44 -9.89
N SER A 253 -24.78 -28.29 -10.82
CA SER A 253 -25.00 -28.13 -12.28
C SER A 253 -26.46 -27.89 -12.65
N ILE A 254 -27.40 -28.60 -12.00
CA ILE A 254 -28.84 -28.47 -12.21
C ILE A 254 -29.40 -27.09 -11.81
N LEU A 255 -28.73 -26.39 -10.88
CA LEU A 255 -29.13 -25.08 -10.38
C LEU A 255 -28.42 -23.93 -11.11
N LYS A 256 -27.37 -24.19 -11.89
CA LYS A 256 -26.60 -23.15 -12.59
C LYS A 256 -27.45 -22.23 -13.49
N PRO A 257 -28.43 -22.72 -14.28
CA PRO A 257 -29.28 -21.82 -15.09
C PRO A 257 -30.09 -20.82 -14.25
N TYR A 258 -30.61 -21.28 -13.11
CA TYR A 258 -31.32 -20.43 -12.16
C TYR A 258 -30.38 -19.45 -11.47
N GLY A 259 -29.21 -19.94 -11.05
CA GLY A 259 -28.14 -19.12 -10.47
C GLY A 259 -27.67 -18.02 -11.42
N PHE A 260 -27.53 -18.33 -12.72
CA PHE A 260 -27.20 -17.35 -13.75
C PHE A 260 -28.28 -16.29 -13.91
N THR A 261 -29.55 -16.69 -13.91
CA THR A 261 -30.69 -15.76 -14.01
C THR A 261 -30.77 -14.83 -12.80
N ILE A 262 -30.60 -15.38 -11.59
CA ILE A 262 -30.55 -14.60 -10.33
C ILE A 262 -29.34 -13.66 -10.35
N ALA A 263 -28.16 -14.14 -10.69
CA ALA A 263 -26.95 -13.31 -10.74
C ALA A 263 -27.07 -12.20 -11.80
N SER A 264 -27.71 -12.47 -12.94
CA SER A 264 -28.02 -11.47 -13.96
C SER A 264 -29.01 -10.41 -13.46
N SER A 265 -29.98 -10.78 -12.60
CA SER A 265 -30.93 -9.84 -11.98
C SER A 265 -30.30 -8.85 -10.99
N LEU A 266 -29.09 -9.14 -10.51
CA LEU A 266 -28.31 -8.21 -9.68
C LEU A 266 -27.68 -7.08 -10.50
N LEU A 267 -27.56 -7.26 -11.83
CA LEU A 267 -26.89 -6.31 -12.72
C LEU A 267 -27.83 -5.19 -13.15
N GLU A 268 -27.28 -3.98 -13.28
CA GLU A 268 -28.03 -2.84 -13.82
C GLU A 268 -28.30 -3.01 -15.32
N PRO A 269 -29.42 -2.47 -15.86
CA PRO A 269 -29.78 -2.64 -17.28
C PRO A 269 -28.69 -2.22 -18.27
N ARG A 270 -27.93 -1.15 -17.95
CA ARG A 270 -26.80 -0.69 -18.78
C ARG A 270 -25.69 -1.75 -18.84
N LEU A 271 -25.33 -2.33 -17.71
CA LEU A 271 -24.30 -3.35 -17.62
C LEU A 271 -24.73 -4.64 -18.32
N GLN A 272 -25.99 -5.07 -18.15
CA GLN A 272 -26.55 -6.22 -18.88
C GLN A 272 -26.45 -6.02 -20.39
N LYS A 273 -26.84 -4.84 -20.88
CA LYS A 273 -26.75 -4.48 -22.30
C LYS A 273 -25.29 -4.47 -22.78
N ALA A 274 -24.39 -3.87 -22.00
CA ALA A 274 -22.96 -3.80 -22.34
C ALA A 274 -22.29 -5.18 -22.41
N MET A 275 -22.74 -6.12 -21.59
CA MET A 275 -22.26 -7.51 -21.56
C MET A 275 -23.02 -8.45 -22.51
N LYS A 276 -23.99 -7.94 -23.28
CA LYS A 276 -24.86 -8.74 -24.17
C LYS A 276 -25.56 -9.90 -23.44
N LEU A 277 -25.96 -9.68 -22.19
CA LEU A 277 -26.67 -10.67 -21.38
C LEU A 277 -28.18 -10.64 -21.67
N PRO A 278 -28.87 -11.78 -21.60
CA PRO A 278 -30.32 -11.81 -21.69
C PRO A 278 -30.93 -11.05 -20.51
N GLN A 279 -32.03 -10.33 -20.75
CA GLN A 279 -32.75 -9.72 -19.64
C GLN A 279 -33.42 -10.79 -18.79
N PRO A 280 -33.19 -10.79 -17.46
CA PRO A 280 -33.84 -11.73 -16.58
C PRO A 280 -35.35 -11.42 -16.51
N PRO A 281 -36.23 -12.43 -16.44
CA PRO A 281 -37.66 -12.20 -16.25
C PRO A 281 -37.93 -11.40 -14.96
N ALA A 282 -38.87 -10.45 -15.02
CA ALA A 282 -39.15 -9.52 -13.92
C ALA A 282 -39.45 -10.21 -12.56
N ILE A 283 -39.99 -11.44 -12.60
CA ILE A 283 -40.28 -12.22 -11.41
C ILE A 283 -39.02 -12.52 -10.56
N TYR A 284 -37.85 -12.72 -11.18
CA TYR A 284 -36.61 -12.97 -10.44
C TYR A 284 -36.18 -11.73 -9.65
N THR A 285 -36.28 -10.55 -10.28
CA THR A 285 -36.00 -9.27 -9.62
C THR A 285 -36.98 -9.03 -8.46
N GLN A 286 -38.27 -9.27 -8.67
CA GLN A 286 -39.29 -9.13 -7.62
C GLN A 286 -39.06 -10.08 -6.44
N ILE A 287 -38.73 -11.34 -6.71
CA ILE A 287 -38.39 -12.33 -5.66
C ILE A 287 -37.18 -11.84 -4.88
N LEU A 288 -36.12 -11.43 -5.57
CA LEU A 288 -34.89 -10.94 -4.95
C LEU A 288 -35.17 -9.72 -4.06
N GLU A 289 -35.88 -8.72 -4.56
CA GLU A 289 -36.26 -7.51 -3.80
C GLU A 289 -37.09 -7.87 -2.57
N THR A 290 -38.06 -8.78 -2.71
CA THR A 290 -38.88 -9.25 -1.59
C THR A 290 -38.04 -9.94 -0.51
N VAL A 291 -37.15 -10.87 -0.92
CA VAL A 291 -36.24 -11.57 0.01
C VAL A 291 -35.32 -10.59 0.71
N VAL A 292 -34.79 -9.59 -0.01
CA VAL A 292 -33.92 -8.56 0.54
C VAL A 292 -34.66 -7.68 1.55
N GLU A 293 -35.88 -7.24 1.25
CA GLU A 293 -36.68 -6.43 2.18
C GLU A 293 -37.06 -7.20 3.45
N ILE A 294 -37.42 -8.49 3.31
CA ILE A 294 -37.63 -9.38 4.47
C ILE A 294 -36.35 -9.49 5.30
N ARG A 295 -35.19 -9.71 4.66
CA ARG A 295 -33.89 -9.78 5.35
C ARG A 295 -33.56 -8.47 6.06
N LYS A 296 -33.75 -7.32 5.41
CA LYS A 296 -33.51 -5.99 5.99
C LYS A 296 -34.40 -5.75 7.20
N PHE A 297 -35.68 -6.09 7.08
CA PHE A 297 -36.62 -6.03 8.19
C PHE A 297 -36.15 -6.92 9.35
N ALA A 298 -35.75 -8.16 9.08
CA ALA A 298 -35.30 -9.09 10.11
C ALA A 298 -34.03 -8.60 10.81
N LEU A 299 -32.99 -8.23 10.05
CA LEU A 299 -31.72 -7.72 10.57
C LEU A 299 -31.92 -6.49 11.46
N ARG A 300 -32.75 -5.54 11.01
CA ARG A 300 -33.02 -4.29 11.73
C ARG A 300 -33.70 -4.50 13.08
N ASN A 301 -34.55 -5.52 13.20
CA ASN A 301 -35.49 -5.65 14.30
C ASN A 301 -35.22 -6.86 15.22
N PHE A 302 -34.51 -7.89 14.76
CA PHE A 302 -34.37 -9.15 15.50
C PHE A 302 -32.92 -9.63 15.69
N PHE A 303 -31.93 -8.98 15.08
CA PHE A 303 -30.53 -9.37 15.24
C PHE A 303 -29.75 -8.30 15.98
N LEU A 304 -29.08 -8.66 17.07
CA LEU A 304 -28.17 -7.76 17.80
C LEU A 304 -27.01 -7.30 16.91
N PRO A 305 -26.43 -6.11 17.15
CA PRO A 305 -25.21 -5.70 16.47
C PRO A 305 -24.07 -6.66 16.80
N ARG A 306 -23.18 -6.89 15.84
CA ARG A 306 -22.04 -7.79 16.04
C ARG A 306 -21.12 -7.26 17.14
N PRO A 307 -20.81 -8.06 18.17
CA PRO A 307 -19.82 -7.66 19.17
C PRO A 307 -18.40 -7.77 18.60
N HIS A 308 -17.46 -7.02 19.18
CA HIS A 308 -16.11 -6.88 18.61
C HIS A 308 -15.33 -8.21 18.55
N PHE A 309 -15.55 -9.12 19.49
CA PHE A 309 -14.92 -10.45 19.49
C PHE A 309 -15.45 -11.38 18.39
N LEU A 310 -16.56 -11.03 17.73
CA LEU A 310 -17.08 -11.75 16.56
C LEU A 310 -16.81 -11.02 15.24
N ARG A 311 -16.01 -9.94 15.25
CA ARG A 311 -15.68 -9.15 14.05
C ARG A 311 -15.15 -10.05 12.93
N LYS A 312 -15.43 -9.68 11.68
CA LYS A 312 -14.90 -10.41 10.55
C LYS A 312 -13.40 -10.17 10.46
N GLU A 313 -12.61 -11.20 10.72
CA GLU A 313 -11.18 -11.20 10.44
C GLU A 313 -10.95 -11.58 8.97
N TRP A 314 -10.19 -10.75 8.27
CA TRP A 314 -9.98 -10.85 6.83
C TRP A 314 -8.68 -11.55 6.46
N PHE A 315 -7.69 -11.46 7.34
CA PHE A 315 -6.40 -12.10 7.19
C PHE A 315 -5.84 -12.45 8.56
N THR A 316 -4.90 -13.38 8.60
CA THR A 316 -4.10 -13.62 9.81
C THR A 316 -3.03 -12.54 9.99
N GLU A 317 -2.49 -12.47 11.20
CA GLU A 317 -1.19 -11.82 11.42
C GLU A 317 -0.09 -12.51 10.59
N LEU A 318 0.99 -11.77 10.33
CA LEU A 318 2.16 -12.31 9.65
C LEU A 318 2.84 -13.35 10.54
N ASP A 319 3.08 -14.53 9.99
CA ASP A 319 3.84 -15.57 10.67
C ASP A 319 5.30 -15.10 10.87
N GLY A 320 5.77 -15.07 12.11
CA GLY A 320 7.09 -14.49 12.44
C GLY A 320 8.30 -15.24 11.85
N LYS A 321 8.12 -16.48 11.34
CA LYS A 321 9.20 -17.25 10.70
C LYS A 321 9.17 -17.11 9.18
N THR A 322 7.98 -17.19 8.60
CA THR A 322 7.79 -17.26 7.14
C THR A 322 7.41 -15.92 6.52
N GLY A 323 6.95 -14.95 7.33
CA GLY A 323 6.43 -13.67 6.85
C GLY A 323 5.16 -13.80 5.99
N ARG A 324 4.45 -14.94 6.07
CA ARG A 324 3.23 -15.20 5.28
C ARG A 324 1.98 -14.88 6.09
N ALA A 325 0.94 -14.43 5.40
CA ALA A 325 -0.42 -14.31 5.94
C ALA A 325 -1.35 -15.28 5.21
N HIS A 326 -2.46 -15.64 5.86
CA HIS A 326 -3.56 -16.40 5.25
C HIS A 326 -4.77 -15.50 5.04
N PHE A 327 -5.53 -15.75 3.98
CA PHE A 327 -6.76 -15.02 3.71
C PHE A 327 -7.95 -15.66 4.41
N GLY A 328 -8.94 -14.85 4.79
CA GLY A 328 -10.06 -15.27 5.65
C GLY A 328 -11.30 -15.76 4.92
N GLN A 329 -11.30 -15.81 3.58
CA GLN A 329 -12.44 -16.22 2.77
C GLN A 329 -12.07 -16.55 1.32
N TYR A 330 -12.92 -17.33 0.64
CA TYR A 330 -12.82 -17.60 -0.79
C TYR A 330 -14.21 -17.85 -1.40
N ILE A 331 -14.32 -17.61 -2.71
CA ILE A 331 -15.56 -17.77 -3.50
C ILE A 331 -15.56 -19.12 -4.22
N ALA A 332 -14.66 -19.30 -5.20
CA ALA A 332 -14.55 -20.53 -5.98
C ALA A 332 -13.55 -21.51 -5.33
N HIS A 333 -12.27 -21.15 -5.34
CA HIS A 333 -11.17 -22.01 -4.89
C HIS A 333 -10.47 -21.45 -3.63
N PRO A 334 -9.94 -22.30 -2.74
CA PRO A 334 -9.40 -21.93 -1.43
C PRO A 334 -7.97 -21.36 -1.49
N TRP A 335 -7.73 -20.41 -2.39
CA TRP A 335 -6.44 -19.72 -2.50
C TRP A 335 -6.05 -19.05 -1.19
N TYR A 336 -4.85 -19.35 -0.70
CA TYR A 336 -4.24 -18.77 0.51
C TYR A 336 -4.97 -19.04 1.83
N ILE A 337 -5.87 -20.03 1.87
CA ILE A 337 -6.66 -20.35 3.05
C ILE A 337 -5.90 -21.34 3.94
N LYS A 338 -5.76 -21.00 5.22
CA LYS A 338 -5.13 -21.89 6.20
C LYS A 338 -5.93 -23.20 6.36
N PRO A 339 -5.30 -24.38 6.17
CA PRO A 339 -5.93 -25.66 6.44
C PRO A 339 -6.05 -25.89 7.96
N THR A 340 -7.24 -25.68 8.50
CA THR A 340 -7.60 -26.01 9.89
C THR A 340 -8.61 -27.16 9.90
N PHE A 341 -8.85 -27.76 11.07
CA PHE A 341 -9.88 -28.78 11.19
C PHE A 341 -11.24 -28.28 10.69
N ILE A 342 -11.67 -27.08 11.12
CA ILE A 342 -12.95 -26.50 10.73
C ILE A 342 -12.99 -26.18 9.23
N THR A 343 -11.90 -25.65 8.64
CA THR A 343 -11.92 -25.29 7.21
C THR A 343 -11.87 -26.51 6.28
N ARG A 344 -11.44 -27.67 6.77
CA ARG A 344 -11.38 -28.93 5.99
C ARG A 344 -12.53 -29.92 6.25
N TRP A 345 -13.14 -29.85 7.44
CA TRP A 345 -14.10 -30.84 7.92
C TRP A 345 -15.36 -30.24 8.58
N GLY A 346 -15.46 -28.92 8.68
CA GLY A 346 -16.68 -28.26 9.17
C GLY A 346 -17.85 -28.39 8.20
N PRO A 347 -19.06 -27.93 8.60
CA PRO A 347 -20.28 -28.10 7.81
C PRO A 347 -20.19 -27.57 6.38
N LYS A 348 -19.56 -26.39 6.19
CA LYS A 348 -19.32 -25.82 4.85
C LYS A 348 -18.41 -26.72 4.01
N ALA A 349 -17.35 -27.27 4.59
CA ALA A 349 -16.40 -28.12 3.89
C ALA A 349 -17.03 -29.46 3.48
N LEU A 350 -17.85 -30.04 4.36
CA LEU A 350 -18.63 -31.25 4.03
C LEU A 350 -19.61 -30.99 2.89
N LEU A 351 -20.35 -29.87 2.93
CA LEU A 351 -21.24 -29.48 1.84
C LEU A 351 -20.49 -29.30 0.52
N LEU A 352 -19.35 -28.60 0.53
CA LEU A 352 -18.52 -28.40 -0.65
C LEU A 352 -18.06 -29.75 -1.23
N ARG A 353 -17.58 -30.68 -0.40
CA ARG A 353 -17.20 -32.02 -0.86
C ARG A 353 -18.35 -32.78 -1.51
N LEU A 354 -19.55 -32.70 -0.93
CA LEU A 354 -20.75 -33.36 -1.48
C LEU A 354 -21.11 -32.87 -2.88
N ILE A 355 -20.84 -31.60 -3.18
CA ILE A 355 -21.12 -30.99 -4.49
C ILE A 355 -19.89 -30.90 -5.40
N GLY A 356 -18.77 -31.53 -5.04
CA GLY A 356 -17.53 -31.55 -5.82
C GLY A 356 -16.67 -30.28 -5.75
N GLY A 357 -16.92 -29.40 -4.78
CA GLY A 357 -16.16 -28.19 -4.53
C GLY A 357 -14.81 -28.42 -3.83
N ALA A 358 -13.88 -27.48 -4.01
CA ALA A 358 -12.55 -27.54 -3.42
C ALA A 358 -12.54 -27.11 -1.94
N VAL A 359 -11.67 -27.74 -1.14
CA VAL A 359 -11.43 -27.38 0.27
C VAL A 359 -9.94 -27.11 0.52
N PRO A 360 -9.56 -26.31 1.53
CA PRO A 360 -8.16 -25.96 1.77
C PRO A 360 -7.25 -27.16 2.03
N GLY A 361 -5.98 -27.03 1.60
CA GLY A 361 -4.90 -27.98 1.90
C GLY A 361 -4.21 -28.59 0.67
N ASP A 362 -4.72 -28.38 -0.54
CA ASP A 362 -4.02 -28.74 -1.78
C ASP A 362 -2.95 -27.69 -2.09
N GLU A 363 -1.71 -28.13 -2.36
CA GLU A 363 -0.54 -27.27 -2.57
C GLU A 363 -0.76 -26.22 -3.65
N LYS A 364 -1.51 -26.57 -4.71
CA LYS A 364 -1.78 -25.64 -5.81
C LYS A 364 -2.50 -24.38 -5.38
N TYR A 365 -3.23 -24.40 -4.25
CA TYR A 365 -3.94 -23.24 -3.72
C TYR A 365 -3.13 -22.46 -2.67
N HIS A 366 -1.83 -22.76 -2.51
CA HIS A 366 -0.93 -22.10 -1.56
C HIS A 366 -1.46 -22.11 -0.10
N PRO A 367 -1.65 -23.30 0.52
CA PRO A 367 -2.17 -23.41 1.89
C PRO A 367 -1.22 -22.80 2.94
N ASP A 368 0.04 -22.58 2.60
CA ASP A 368 1.04 -21.88 3.43
C ASP A 368 0.85 -20.36 3.47
N GLY A 369 -0.09 -19.83 2.68
CA GLY A 369 -0.42 -18.41 2.65
C GLY A 369 0.35 -17.63 1.60
N TYR A 370 0.30 -16.31 1.67
CA TYR A 370 0.87 -15.39 0.68
C TYR A 370 1.83 -14.39 1.32
N ARG A 371 2.69 -13.83 0.48
CA ARG A 371 3.34 -12.54 0.70
C ARG A 371 2.83 -11.56 -0.35
N ILE A 372 2.71 -10.29 -0.01
CA ILE A 372 2.11 -9.30 -0.92
C ILE A 372 2.85 -9.25 -2.26
N HIS A 373 4.19 -9.26 -2.26
CA HIS A 373 5.01 -9.23 -3.49
C HIS A 373 4.92 -10.50 -4.35
N GLU A 374 4.27 -11.57 -3.87
CA GLU A 374 4.02 -12.80 -4.62
C GLU A 374 2.65 -12.82 -5.32
N LEU A 375 1.81 -11.81 -5.08
CA LEU A 375 0.47 -11.72 -5.67
C LEU A 375 0.54 -11.19 -7.11
N GLY A 376 -0.29 -11.75 -7.99
CA GLY A 376 -0.35 -11.37 -9.40
C GLY A 376 0.11 -12.49 -10.36
N PRO A 377 0.33 -12.14 -11.64
CA PRO A 377 0.78 -13.09 -12.66
C PRO A 377 2.16 -13.66 -12.29
N SER A 378 2.32 -14.98 -12.42
CA SER A 378 3.53 -15.70 -12.03
C SER A 378 4.77 -15.19 -12.76
N GLU A 379 4.61 -14.74 -14.01
CA GLU A 379 5.71 -14.18 -14.80
C GLU A 379 6.20 -12.84 -14.26
N LEU A 380 5.45 -12.19 -13.36
CA LEU A 380 5.76 -10.87 -12.80
C LEU A 380 6.16 -10.91 -11.32
N VAL A 381 5.96 -12.04 -10.65
CA VAL A 381 6.39 -12.25 -9.26
C VAL A 381 7.90 -12.07 -9.17
N GLY A 382 8.34 -11.33 -8.16
CA GLY A 382 9.76 -11.01 -7.93
C GLY A 382 10.37 -10.02 -8.93
N LYS A 383 9.68 -9.69 -10.04
CA LYS A 383 10.19 -8.71 -11.02
C LYS A 383 10.06 -7.25 -10.55
N GLY A 384 9.20 -6.95 -9.57
CA GLY A 384 9.13 -5.60 -8.98
C GLY A 384 10.45 -5.19 -8.31
N ASP A 385 11.10 -6.13 -7.61
CA ASP A 385 12.41 -5.93 -6.95
C ASP A 385 13.54 -5.66 -7.96
N THR A 386 13.27 -5.90 -9.24
CA THR A 386 14.24 -5.84 -10.34
C THR A 386 14.17 -4.50 -11.05
N GLU A 387 13.08 -3.75 -10.89
CA GLU A 387 12.99 -2.34 -11.28
C GLU A 387 13.74 -1.42 -10.30
N MET A 388 14.12 -1.91 -9.11
CA MET A 388 14.98 -1.14 -8.20
C MET A 388 16.42 -1.17 -8.69
N ALA A 389 16.75 -0.20 -9.53
CA ALA A 389 18.11 0.00 -10.02
C ALA A 389 18.98 0.76 -9.02
N ARG A 390 20.28 0.47 -9.02
CA ARG A 390 21.25 1.10 -8.11
C ARG A 390 22.45 1.61 -8.92
N VAL A 391 22.79 2.88 -8.73
CA VAL A 391 24.03 3.46 -9.26
C VAL A 391 25.06 3.56 -8.14
N ILE A 392 26.25 3.04 -8.41
CA ILE A 392 27.39 3.07 -7.49
C ILE A 392 28.44 4.01 -8.07
N ASN A 393 28.72 5.08 -7.33
CA ASN A 393 29.86 5.96 -7.64
C ASN A 393 31.17 5.36 -7.12
N TYR A 394 32.22 5.50 -7.92
CA TYR A 394 33.61 5.32 -7.48
C TYR A 394 34.49 6.45 -8.04
N SER A 395 35.61 6.74 -7.38
CA SER A 395 36.56 7.78 -7.80
C SER A 395 37.74 7.18 -8.57
N SER A 396 38.61 6.42 -7.89
CA SER A 396 39.89 5.97 -8.47
C SER A 396 40.12 4.46 -8.46
N ASN A 397 39.42 3.67 -7.63
CA ASN A 397 39.63 2.22 -7.53
C ASN A 397 38.61 1.44 -8.38
N SER A 398 38.89 1.35 -9.69
CA SER A 398 38.05 0.61 -10.65
C SER A 398 37.92 -0.86 -10.32
N ASP A 399 39.00 -1.50 -9.85
CA ASP A 399 39.03 -2.95 -9.63
C ASP A 399 38.10 -3.36 -8.48
N ARG A 400 38.07 -2.55 -7.41
CA ARG A 400 37.12 -2.76 -6.31
C ARG A 400 35.69 -2.49 -6.74
N ALA A 401 35.45 -1.45 -7.54
CA ALA A 401 34.12 -1.16 -8.06
C ALA A 401 33.61 -2.31 -8.95
N GLN A 402 34.47 -2.87 -9.81
CA GLN A 402 34.16 -4.04 -10.63
C GLN A 402 33.95 -5.31 -9.79
N SER A 403 34.71 -5.49 -8.71
CA SER A 403 34.52 -6.62 -7.79
C SER A 403 33.17 -6.54 -7.08
N LEU A 404 32.78 -5.35 -6.60
CA LEU A 404 31.45 -5.10 -6.04
C LEU A 404 30.36 -5.32 -7.10
N MET A 405 30.57 -4.88 -8.34
CA MET A 405 29.63 -5.13 -9.43
C MET A 405 29.41 -6.62 -9.68
N LYS A 406 30.45 -7.46 -9.60
CA LYS A 406 30.33 -8.92 -9.70
C LYS A 406 29.54 -9.50 -8.53
N GLU A 407 29.81 -9.06 -7.31
CA GLU A 407 29.07 -9.48 -6.11
C GLU A 407 27.58 -9.11 -6.22
N LEU A 408 27.28 -7.86 -6.58
CA LEU A 408 25.92 -7.37 -6.78
C LEU A 408 25.20 -8.14 -7.89
N SER A 409 25.90 -8.43 -9.00
CA SER A 409 25.34 -9.19 -10.12
C SER A 409 25.09 -10.67 -9.77
N SER A 410 25.73 -11.20 -8.72
CA SER A 410 25.45 -12.55 -8.22
C SER A 410 24.13 -12.66 -7.46
N ILE A 411 23.57 -11.53 -7.00
CA ILE A 411 22.25 -11.49 -6.37
C ILE A 411 21.21 -11.79 -7.45
N PRO A 412 20.41 -12.87 -7.33
CA PRO A 412 19.43 -13.24 -8.34
C PRO A 412 18.48 -12.08 -8.68
N GLY A 413 18.23 -11.88 -9.98
CA GLY A 413 17.26 -10.91 -10.50
C GLY A 413 17.51 -10.60 -11.99
N PRO A 414 16.46 -10.39 -12.81
CA PRO A 414 16.61 -9.95 -14.19
C PRO A 414 17.36 -8.61 -14.29
N SER A 415 18.30 -8.57 -15.21
CA SER A 415 19.04 -7.39 -15.66
C SER A 415 19.15 -7.49 -17.18
N SER A 416 19.08 -6.38 -17.88
CA SER A 416 19.30 -6.33 -19.33
C SER A 416 20.30 -5.22 -19.67
N GLU A 417 20.91 -5.27 -20.85
CA GLU A 417 21.78 -4.16 -21.29
C GLU A 417 21.02 -2.84 -21.39
N ALA A 418 19.73 -2.88 -21.76
CA ALA A 418 18.88 -1.70 -21.89
C ALA A 418 18.43 -1.13 -20.53
N ASN A 419 18.29 -1.98 -19.51
CA ASN A 419 17.90 -1.61 -18.14
C ASN A 419 18.77 -2.39 -17.15
N PRO A 420 19.98 -1.90 -16.84
CA PRO A 420 20.87 -2.57 -15.91
C PRO A 420 20.39 -2.36 -14.47
N ARG A 421 20.36 -3.43 -13.68
CA ARG A 421 19.99 -3.36 -12.25
C ARG A 421 21.04 -2.64 -11.41
N PHE A 422 22.29 -2.69 -11.85
CA PHE A 422 23.43 -2.04 -11.21
C PHE A 422 24.23 -1.30 -12.27
N HIS A 423 24.67 -0.08 -11.97
CA HIS A 423 25.51 0.69 -12.87
C HIS A 423 26.63 1.36 -12.10
N LEU A 424 27.85 1.30 -12.64
CA LEU A 424 29.01 1.96 -12.06
C LEU A 424 29.24 3.28 -12.78
N VAL A 425 29.43 4.36 -12.02
CA VAL A 425 29.80 5.67 -12.58
C VAL A 425 31.07 6.15 -11.92
N GLN A 426 32.11 6.35 -12.73
CA GLN A 426 33.33 6.98 -12.25
C GLN A 426 33.13 8.49 -12.14
N ALA A 427 33.17 9.02 -10.93
CA ALA A 427 33.12 10.46 -10.72
C ALA A 427 33.96 10.87 -9.52
N ASP A 428 34.73 11.94 -9.71
CA ASP A 428 35.48 12.57 -8.64
C ASP A 428 34.58 13.56 -7.92
N MET A 429 34.21 13.18 -6.70
CA MET A 429 33.32 13.97 -5.86
C MET A 429 33.93 15.30 -5.41
N SER A 430 35.24 15.54 -5.60
CA SER A 430 35.88 16.83 -5.36
C SER A 430 35.63 17.86 -6.49
N SER A 431 35.05 17.44 -7.62
CA SER A 431 34.81 18.26 -8.80
C SER A 431 33.32 18.47 -9.07
N LYS A 432 32.85 19.72 -8.99
CA LYS A 432 31.44 20.07 -9.25
C LYS A 432 30.93 19.58 -10.63
N PRO A 433 31.65 19.79 -11.75
CA PRO A 433 31.25 19.22 -13.05
C PRO A 433 31.15 17.69 -13.04
N SER A 434 32.06 17.00 -12.34
CA SER A 434 32.02 15.54 -12.24
C SER A 434 30.79 15.05 -11.48
N VAL A 435 30.42 15.73 -10.39
CA VAL A 435 29.18 15.46 -9.64
C VAL A 435 27.93 15.68 -10.50
N GLN A 436 27.91 16.72 -11.33
CA GLN A 436 26.80 16.97 -12.25
C GLN A 436 26.68 15.87 -13.30
N ASN A 437 27.81 15.43 -13.87
CA ASN A 437 27.85 14.32 -14.83
C ASN A 437 27.40 13.00 -14.19
N LEU A 438 27.77 12.72 -12.94
CA LEU A 438 27.30 11.54 -12.20
C LEU A 438 25.77 11.46 -12.18
N VAL A 439 25.11 12.57 -11.82
CA VAL A 439 23.64 12.62 -11.75
C VAL A 439 23.03 12.53 -13.13
N LYS A 440 23.60 13.25 -14.11
CA LYS A 440 23.14 13.20 -15.50
C LYS A 440 23.17 11.78 -16.05
N GLU A 441 24.30 11.09 -15.95
CA GLU A 441 24.45 9.71 -16.42
C GLU A 441 23.51 8.75 -15.69
N THR A 442 23.33 8.94 -14.37
CA THR A 442 22.36 8.16 -13.58
C THR A 442 20.96 8.28 -14.15
N ILE A 443 20.50 9.49 -14.44
CA ILE A 443 19.15 9.75 -14.97
C ILE A 443 19.03 9.20 -16.39
N GLU A 444 20.04 9.40 -17.25
CA GLU A 444 20.05 8.88 -18.62
C GLU A 444 20.01 7.35 -18.67
N LYS A 445 20.68 6.66 -17.73
CA LYS A 445 20.73 5.20 -17.67
C LYS A 445 19.54 4.56 -16.95
N MET A 446 19.06 5.17 -15.87
CA MET A 446 18.04 4.57 -15.01
C MET A 446 16.64 5.16 -15.21
N GLY A 447 16.53 6.34 -15.82
CA GLY A 447 15.27 7.03 -16.09
C GLY A 447 14.55 7.60 -14.86
N ARG A 448 15.06 7.37 -13.64
CA ARG A 448 14.46 7.81 -12.38
C ARG A 448 15.52 7.88 -11.26
N LEU A 449 15.27 8.74 -10.27
CA LEU A 449 16.05 8.81 -9.05
C LEU A 449 15.14 9.08 -7.83
N ASP A 450 14.97 8.07 -6.95
CA ASP A 450 14.12 8.18 -5.76
C ASP A 450 14.92 8.46 -4.47
N VAL A 451 16.14 7.93 -4.37
CA VAL A 451 16.97 8.01 -3.16
C VAL A 451 18.42 8.33 -3.54
N VAL A 452 19.01 9.31 -2.84
CA VAL A 452 20.44 9.59 -2.89
C VAL A 452 21.06 9.31 -1.53
N VAL A 453 22.08 8.44 -1.51
CA VAL A 453 22.92 8.22 -0.33
C VAL A 453 24.29 8.87 -0.57
N SER A 454 24.49 10.06 -0.01
CA SER A 454 25.70 10.85 -0.17
C SER A 454 26.73 10.49 0.91
N ASN A 455 27.60 9.53 0.59
CA ASN A 455 28.56 8.93 1.53
C ASN A 455 30.03 9.32 1.28
N ALA A 456 30.33 10.12 0.24
CA ALA A 456 31.69 10.56 -0.03
C ALA A 456 32.26 11.38 1.14
N GLY A 457 33.56 11.23 1.40
CA GLY A 457 34.24 11.99 2.45
C GLY A 457 35.74 11.76 2.46
N TRP A 458 36.46 12.63 3.14
CA TRP A 458 37.92 12.58 3.24
C TRP A 458 38.41 13.12 4.59
N THR A 459 39.56 12.61 5.05
CA THR A 459 40.31 13.14 6.19
C THR A 459 41.80 12.83 6.01
N ARG A 460 42.65 13.66 6.61
CA ARG A 460 43.99 13.26 7.06
C ARG A 460 43.91 12.82 8.51
N MET A 461 44.64 11.78 8.90
CA MET A 461 44.72 11.33 10.29
C MET A 461 45.79 12.14 11.02
N THR A 462 45.41 12.84 12.09
CA THR A 462 46.31 13.63 12.94
C THR A 462 46.07 13.30 14.41
N THR A 463 46.95 13.78 15.30
CA THR A 463 46.67 13.76 16.73
C THR A 463 45.70 14.89 17.06
N PHE A 464 44.45 14.56 17.36
CA PHE A 464 43.36 15.54 17.57
C PHE A 464 43.69 16.66 18.58
N THR A 465 44.50 16.36 19.60
CA THR A 465 44.90 17.31 20.66
C THR A 465 46.17 18.10 20.36
N ASP A 466 46.83 17.86 19.23
CA ASP A 466 48.05 18.54 18.80
C ASP A 466 47.69 19.65 17.80
N ILE A 467 47.78 20.91 18.25
CA ILE A 467 47.36 22.09 17.49
C ILE A 467 48.21 22.32 16.24
N GLU A 468 49.50 21.99 16.28
CA GLU A 468 50.44 22.18 15.17
C GLU A 468 50.03 21.33 13.96
N GLN A 469 49.41 20.17 14.21
CA GLN A 469 48.91 19.29 13.15
C GLN A 469 47.56 19.73 12.56
N GLN A 470 46.88 20.74 13.13
CA GLN A 470 45.53 21.16 12.71
C GLN A 470 45.52 22.41 11.81
N VAL A 471 46.66 23.08 11.64
CA VAL A 471 46.77 24.38 10.94
C VAL A 471 47.28 24.25 9.50
N ASN A 472 47.00 23.12 8.84
CA ASN A 472 47.34 22.92 7.43
C ASN A 472 46.17 23.31 6.52
N ASP A 473 46.32 24.36 5.72
CA ASP A 473 45.23 24.90 4.89
C ASP A 473 44.73 23.91 3.83
N ASP A 474 45.62 23.11 3.22
CA ASP A 474 45.23 22.10 2.22
C ASP A 474 44.27 21.05 2.80
N ASP A 475 44.50 20.63 4.06
CA ASP A 475 43.59 19.73 4.77
C ASP A 475 42.21 20.36 4.96
N TRP A 476 42.16 21.64 5.34
CA TRP A 476 40.92 22.39 5.53
C TRP A 476 40.14 22.51 4.22
N ASP A 477 40.80 22.97 3.16
CA ASP A 477 40.19 23.16 1.85
C ASP A 477 39.68 21.84 1.27
N LYS A 478 40.47 20.76 1.42
CA LYS A 478 40.07 19.44 0.96
C LYS A 478 38.94 18.85 1.80
N CYS A 479 38.97 19.00 3.12
CA CYS A 479 37.86 18.57 3.99
C CYS A 479 36.58 19.34 3.68
N PHE A 480 36.63 20.67 3.51
CA PHE A 480 35.45 21.46 3.16
C PHE A 480 34.90 21.08 1.79
N THR A 481 35.78 20.84 0.83
CA THR A 481 35.39 20.37 -0.50
C THR A 481 34.66 19.04 -0.38
N MET A 482 35.31 18.01 0.18
CA MET A 482 34.80 16.64 0.19
C MET A 482 33.64 16.39 1.16
N ASN A 483 33.69 16.96 2.37
CA ASN A 483 32.74 16.66 3.44
C ASN A 483 31.59 17.67 3.53
N ALA A 484 31.62 18.77 2.77
CA ALA A 484 30.54 19.76 2.78
C ALA A 484 30.10 20.17 1.36
N LYS A 485 30.98 20.78 0.56
CA LYS A 485 30.62 21.33 -0.76
C LYS A 485 30.09 20.24 -1.71
N THR A 486 30.74 19.08 -1.74
CA THR A 486 30.32 17.92 -2.53
C THR A 486 28.86 17.54 -2.31
N HIS A 487 28.40 17.49 -1.05
CA HIS A 487 27.03 17.11 -0.74
C HIS A 487 26.02 18.15 -1.22
N MET A 488 26.36 19.44 -1.12
CA MET A 488 25.56 20.53 -1.68
C MET A 488 25.48 20.44 -3.21
N TRP A 489 26.61 20.17 -3.89
CA TRP A 489 26.63 20.01 -5.34
C TRP A 489 25.79 18.82 -5.79
N LEU A 490 25.87 17.70 -5.08
CA LEU A 490 25.09 16.50 -5.40
C LEU A 490 23.59 16.73 -5.19
N ALA A 491 23.20 17.35 -4.06
CA ALA A 491 21.81 17.70 -3.80
C ALA A 491 21.26 18.65 -4.87
N TYR A 492 22.03 19.69 -5.24
CA TYR A 492 21.63 20.63 -6.29
C TYR A 492 21.46 19.97 -7.66
N ALA A 493 22.35 19.05 -8.02
CA ALA A 493 22.30 18.32 -9.28
C ALA A 493 21.11 17.33 -9.32
N ALA A 494 20.78 16.68 -8.19
CA ALA A 494 19.74 15.67 -8.10
C ALA A 494 18.33 16.21 -7.80
N LYS A 495 18.19 17.49 -7.42
CA LYS A 495 16.93 18.06 -6.89
C LYS A 495 15.72 17.84 -7.80
N ASP A 496 15.86 18.02 -9.11
CA ASP A 496 14.71 18.00 -10.01
C ASP A 496 14.17 16.56 -10.13
N ALA A 497 15.07 15.60 -10.35
CA ALA A 497 14.72 14.17 -10.41
C ALA A 497 14.20 13.62 -9.08
N LEU A 498 14.73 14.09 -7.95
CA LEU A 498 14.21 13.73 -6.62
C LEU A 498 12.82 14.35 -6.38
N ALA A 499 12.59 15.60 -6.78
CA ALA A 499 11.31 16.28 -6.58
C ALA A 499 10.17 15.63 -7.37
N GLU A 500 10.43 15.16 -8.59
CA GLU A 500 9.46 14.41 -9.42
C GLU A 500 8.94 13.14 -8.74
N ASN A 501 9.72 12.56 -7.82
CA ASN A 501 9.44 11.27 -7.19
C ASN A 501 9.18 11.38 -5.68
N GLU A 502 9.09 12.59 -5.15
CA GLU A 502 9.00 12.86 -3.70
C GLU A 502 10.11 12.14 -2.90
N GLY A 503 11.32 12.22 -3.46
CA GLY A 503 12.48 11.43 -3.08
C GLY A 503 13.13 11.83 -1.76
N CYS A 504 14.24 11.15 -1.45
CA CYS A 504 15.00 11.34 -0.22
C CYS A 504 16.50 11.53 -0.48
N PHE A 505 17.10 12.49 0.20
CA PHE A 505 18.55 12.70 0.24
C PHE A 505 19.07 12.40 1.64
N ILE A 506 19.95 11.41 1.75
CA ILE A 506 20.54 10.97 3.01
C ILE A 506 22.04 11.16 2.91
N SER A 507 22.64 11.90 3.83
CA SER A 507 24.10 12.09 3.86
C SER A 507 24.76 11.38 5.04
N THR A 508 25.95 10.84 4.83
CA THR A 508 26.74 10.22 5.91
C THR A 508 27.68 11.26 6.52
N ALA A 509 27.28 11.79 7.67
CA ALA A 509 28.10 12.65 8.50
C ALA A 509 29.01 11.82 9.43
N SER A 510 29.17 12.21 10.68
CA SER A 510 29.97 11.48 11.66
C SER A 510 29.66 11.95 13.07
N VAL A 511 29.82 11.08 14.07
CA VAL A 511 29.79 11.48 15.48
C VAL A 511 30.83 12.57 15.81
N ALA A 512 31.91 12.67 15.03
CA ALA A 512 32.90 13.75 15.12
C ALA A 512 32.32 15.14 14.82
N GLY A 513 31.21 15.22 14.08
CA GLY A 513 30.45 16.45 13.87
C GLY A 513 29.43 16.74 14.98
N VAL A 514 29.16 15.78 15.87
CA VAL A 514 28.20 15.90 16.98
C VAL A 514 28.92 16.27 18.27
N LYS A 515 30.12 15.72 18.49
CA LYS A 515 30.99 16.06 19.62
C LYS A 515 32.43 16.23 19.17
N PRO A 516 33.26 17.01 19.89
CA PRO A 516 34.68 17.16 19.58
C PRO A 516 35.41 15.81 19.67
N SER A 517 35.69 15.21 18.52
CA SER A 517 36.48 13.99 18.37
C SER A 517 36.79 13.76 16.89
N GLY A 518 37.45 12.65 16.56
CA GLY A 518 37.61 12.19 15.19
C GLY A 518 39.07 12.08 14.76
N SER A 519 39.27 12.04 13.45
CA SER A 519 40.57 11.87 12.80
C SER A 519 41.41 13.14 12.75
N SER A 520 40.77 14.31 12.71
CA SER A 520 41.39 15.64 12.74
C SER A 520 40.35 16.73 13.03
N VAL A 521 40.80 17.94 13.40
CA VAL A 521 39.91 19.10 13.60
C VAL A 521 39.21 19.54 12.31
N PRO A 522 39.89 19.67 11.14
CA PRO A 522 39.22 19.98 9.87
C PRO A 522 38.09 19.00 9.54
N TYR A 523 38.31 17.71 9.78
CA TYR A 523 37.29 16.68 9.57
C TYR A 523 36.09 16.86 10.50
N ALA A 524 36.34 17.04 11.80
CA ALA A 524 35.27 17.22 12.79
C ALA A 524 34.40 18.44 12.46
N VAL A 525 35.03 19.59 12.19
CA VAL A 525 34.34 20.84 11.84
C VAL A 525 33.54 20.69 10.55
N THR A 526 34.12 20.08 9.52
CA THR A 526 33.42 19.91 8.24
C THR A 526 32.28 18.90 8.32
N LYS A 527 32.37 17.88 9.18
CA LYS A 527 31.24 16.98 9.48
C LYS A 527 30.13 17.67 10.29
N ALA A 528 30.46 18.61 11.18
CA ALA A 528 29.46 19.46 11.82
C ALA A 528 28.77 20.38 10.78
N ALA A 529 29.54 20.98 9.87
CA ALA A 529 29.01 21.76 8.76
C ALA A 529 28.09 20.92 7.86
N GLN A 530 28.43 19.65 7.59
CA GLN A 530 27.59 18.72 6.85
C GLN A 530 26.24 18.46 7.53
N ILE A 531 26.22 18.28 8.85
CA ILE A 531 24.99 18.10 9.63
C ILE A 531 24.09 19.34 9.51
N HIS A 532 24.67 20.53 9.60
CA HIS A 532 23.92 21.77 9.44
C HIS A 532 23.46 22.00 8.00
N LEU A 533 24.26 21.59 7.01
CA LEU A 533 23.88 21.59 5.60
C LEU A 533 22.65 20.71 5.35
N ALA A 534 22.59 19.50 5.92
CA ALA A 534 21.44 18.62 5.78
C ALA A 534 20.15 19.27 6.32
N LYS A 535 20.23 19.98 7.45
CA LYS A 535 19.10 20.76 8.00
C LYS A 535 18.68 21.89 7.08
N SER A 536 19.65 22.62 6.50
CA SER A 536 19.38 23.70 5.56
C SER A 536 18.72 23.19 4.28
N LEU A 537 19.22 22.07 3.73
CA LEU A 537 18.66 21.39 2.57
C LEU A 537 17.23 20.88 2.83
N ALA A 538 16.94 20.38 4.03
CA ALA A 538 15.60 19.96 4.42
C ALA A 538 14.57 21.10 4.37
N VAL A 539 15.00 22.33 4.65
CA VAL A 539 14.13 23.52 4.56
C VAL A 539 13.92 23.94 3.11
N ILE A 540 14.99 24.05 2.32
CA ILE A 540 14.90 24.63 0.97
C ILE A 540 14.37 23.66 -0.09
N LEU A 541 14.46 22.34 0.15
CA LEU A 541 13.97 21.32 -0.77
C LEU A 541 12.58 20.78 -0.40
N ALA A 542 12.01 21.22 0.72
CA ALA A 542 10.62 20.94 1.08
C ALA A 542 9.64 21.68 0.13
N PRO A 543 8.40 21.18 -0.05
CA PRO A 543 7.84 19.96 0.55
C PRO A 543 8.18 18.68 -0.21
N LYS A 544 8.91 18.78 -1.33
CA LYS A 544 9.06 17.67 -2.27
C LYS A 544 10.18 16.69 -1.94
N ILE A 545 11.22 17.11 -1.24
CA ILE A 545 12.37 16.23 -0.94
C ILE A 545 12.62 16.19 0.55
N ARG A 546 12.76 14.98 1.08
CA ARG A 546 13.19 14.75 2.46
C ARG A 546 14.71 14.74 2.52
N VAL A 547 15.29 15.40 3.52
CA VAL A 547 16.75 15.44 3.67
C VAL A 547 17.14 15.10 5.09
N ASN A 548 17.99 14.10 5.28
CA ASN A 548 18.46 13.67 6.60
C ASN A 548 19.96 13.35 6.58
N SER A 549 20.54 13.18 7.76
CA SER A 549 21.90 12.66 7.91
C SER A 549 21.97 11.54 8.94
N ILE A 550 22.93 10.64 8.74
CA ILE A 550 23.35 9.70 9.77
C ILE A 550 24.76 10.06 10.24
N SER A 551 25.05 9.86 11.52
CA SER A 551 26.34 10.14 12.15
C SER A 551 26.88 8.88 12.81
N PRO A 552 27.57 8.02 12.05
CA PRO A 552 28.16 6.81 12.61
C PRO A 552 29.27 7.11 13.63
N GLY A 553 29.41 6.20 14.59
CA GLY A 553 30.60 6.08 15.43
C GLY A 553 31.78 5.45 14.68
N MET A 554 32.73 4.86 15.41
CA MET A 554 33.81 4.10 14.78
C MET A 554 33.25 2.85 14.11
N LEU A 555 33.39 2.77 12.79
CA LEU A 555 33.07 1.59 11.98
C LEU A 555 34.37 0.87 11.59
N LEU A 556 34.39 -0.46 11.67
CA LEU A 556 35.54 -1.29 11.28
C LEU A 556 35.61 -1.51 9.76
N THR A 557 35.55 -0.42 8.99
CA THR A 557 35.88 -0.41 7.57
C THR A 557 37.40 -0.34 7.37
N GLU A 558 37.88 -0.28 6.14
CA GLU A 558 39.31 -0.02 5.84
C GLU A 558 39.88 1.20 6.57
N TRP A 559 39.03 2.19 6.91
CA TRP A 559 39.45 3.33 7.71
C TRP A 559 39.61 2.95 9.19
N GLY A 560 38.61 2.27 9.76
CA GLY A 560 38.63 1.84 11.16
C GLY A 560 39.73 0.81 11.46
N LEU A 561 40.06 -0.03 10.48
CA LEU A 561 41.11 -1.04 10.57
C LEU A 561 42.52 -0.44 10.59
N LYS A 562 42.71 0.82 10.17
CA LYS A 562 43.99 1.54 10.31
C LYS A 562 44.29 1.95 11.75
N PHE A 563 43.31 1.94 12.64
CA PHE A 563 43.56 2.25 14.05
C PHE A 563 44.20 1.05 14.78
N PRO A 564 45.19 1.29 15.66
CA PRO A 564 45.75 0.26 16.52
C PRO A 564 44.67 -0.45 17.34
N GLU A 565 44.87 -1.74 17.63
CA GLU A 565 43.92 -2.54 18.39
C GLU A 565 43.57 -1.91 19.75
N ALA A 566 44.55 -1.34 20.45
CA ALA A 566 44.32 -0.61 21.69
C ALA A 566 43.32 0.56 21.53
N LYS A 567 43.39 1.31 20.42
CA LYS A 567 42.42 2.38 20.11
C LYS A 567 41.03 1.80 19.80
N ARG A 568 40.94 0.65 19.13
CA ARG A 568 39.65 -0.01 18.85
C ARG A 568 38.99 -0.52 20.13
N ASN A 569 39.78 -1.14 21.03
CA ASN A 569 39.29 -1.60 22.33
C ASN A 569 38.88 -0.43 23.23
N ALA A 570 39.65 0.66 23.23
CA ALA A 570 39.27 1.88 23.92
C ALA A 570 37.95 2.47 23.36
N ALA A 571 37.76 2.45 22.04
CA ALA A 571 36.51 2.89 21.42
C ALA A 571 35.32 2.04 21.85
N ILE A 572 35.46 0.70 21.87
CA ILE A 572 34.43 -0.22 22.39
C ILE A 572 34.10 0.11 23.85
N ASN A 573 35.11 0.26 24.69
CA ASN A 573 34.94 0.54 26.12
C ASN A 573 34.25 1.89 26.38
N ASN A 574 34.47 2.87 25.50
CA ASN A 574 33.83 4.18 25.59
C ASN A 574 32.36 4.17 25.15
N THR A 575 31.91 3.16 24.39
CA THR A 575 30.48 3.00 24.09
C THR A 575 29.70 2.54 25.33
N LYS A 576 28.42 2.92 25.43
CA LYS A 576 27.54 2.46 26.52
C LYS A 576 27.05 1.03 26.27
N LEU A 577 26.83 0.68 25.00
CA LEU A 577 26.40 -0.66 24.59
C LEU A 577 27.55 -1.68 24.49
N LYS A 578 28.79 -1.27 24.80
CA LYS A 578 30.00 -2.13 24.79
C LYS A 578 30.21 -2.85 23.46
N ARG A 579 29.80 -2.20 22.37
CA ARG A 579 29.99 -2.65 20.98
C ARG A 579 30.13 -1.46 20.07
N LEU A 580 30.86 -1.63 18.97
CA LEU A 580 30.84 -0.66 17.87
C LEU A 580 29.57 -0.85 17.03
N ALA A 581 29.17 0.23 16.37
CA ALA A 581 28.20 0.14 15.29
C ALA A 581 28.81 -0.61 14.11
N THR A 582 27.97 -1.35 13.38
CA THR A 582 28.39 -2.04 12.15
C THR A 582 27.94 -1.27 10.91
N VAL A 583 28.41 -1.70 9.73
CA VAL A 583 27.96 -1.13 8.46
C VAL A 583 26.48 -1.47 8.20
N GLU A 584 26.02 -2.62 8.69
CA GLU A 584 24.64 -3.07 8.65
C GLU A 584 23.75 -2.18 9.54
N ASP A 585 24.17 -1.86 10.77
CA ASP A 585 23.45 -0.90 11.63
C ASP A 585 23.22 0.45 10.91
N CYS A 586 24.23 0.89 10.13
CA CYS A 586 24.13 2.12 9.34
C CYS A 586 23.19 1.96 8.13
N ALA A 587 23.29 0.85 7.40
CA ALA A 587 22.45 0.56 6.23
C ALA A 587 20.97 0.44 6.63
N ASP A 588 20.66 -0.19 7.76
CA ASP A 588 19.30 -0.28 8.30
C ASP A 588 18.72 1.10 8.60
N GLN A 589 19.52 1.99 9.18
CA GLN A 589 19.07 3.36 9.45
C GLN A 589 18.87 4.18 8.17
N VAL A 590 19.72 3.99 7.14
CA VAL A 590 19.50 4.59 5.82
C VAL A 590 18.18 4.10 5.23
N ARG A 591 17.88 2.79 5.34
CA ARG A 591 16.61 2.22 4.88
C ARG A 591 15.41 2.84 5.59
N VAL A 592 15.47 3.00 6.92
CA VAL A 592 14.41 3.67 7.70
C VAL A 592 14.16 5.10 7.20
N LEU A 593 15.23 5.87 6.99
CA LEU A 593 15.11 7.25 6.50
C LEU A 593 14.61 7.32 5.04
N ALA A 594 15.00 6.36 4.19
CA ALA A 594 14.54 6.30 2.81
C ALA A 594 13.03 6.04 2.74
N LEU A 595 12.51 5.11 3.56
CA LEU A 595 11.10 4.71 3.60
C LEU A 595 10.20 5.68 4.39
N SER A 596 10.75 6.44 5.34
CA SER A 596 9.95 7.33 6.18
C SER A 596 9.37 8.52 5.42
N ARG A 597 8.06 8.75 5.51
CA ARG A 597 7.40 9.91 4.87
C ARG A 597 7.44 11.20 5.68
N SER A 598 7.73 11.13 6.99
CA SER A 598 7.57 12.25 7.92
C SER A 598 8.89 12.74 8.54
N ILE A 599 10.01 12.06 8.30
CA ILE A 599 11.31 12.43 8.88
C ILE A 599 12.10 13.26 7.87
N THR A 600 12.39 14.52 8.22
CA THR A 600 13.29 15.41 7.49
C THR A 600 14.04 16.32 8.46
N GLY A 601 15.23 16.79 8.07
CA GLY A 601 16.12 17.65 8.84
C GLY A 601 16.77 16.98 10.06
N GLN A 602 16.70 15.66 10.18
CA GLN A 602 17.21 14.95 11.35
C GLN A 602 18.63 14.41 11.13
N ASN A 603 19.42 14.42 12.21
CA ASN A 603 20.70 13.73 12.28
C ASN A 603 20.60 12.57 13.27
N ILE A 604 20.87 11.35 12.81
CA ILE A 604 20.76 10.15 13.65
C ILE A 604 22.15 9.62 13.99
N SER A 605 22.51 9.65 15.28
CA SER A 605 23.78 9.09 15.76
C SER A 605 23.69 7.56 15.89
N ILE A 606 24.65 6.84 15.30
CA ILE A 606 24.71 5.37 15.28
C ILE A 606 26.07 4.95 15.84
N ASP A 607 26.22 4.95 17.16
CA ASP A 607 27.54 4.94 17.79
C ASP A 607 27.64 4.14 19.10
N GLY A 608 26.65 3.29 19.39
CA GLY A 608 26.61 2.51 20.63
C GLY A 608 26.52 3.37 21.90
N GLY A 609 26.07 4.63 21.78
CA GLY A 609 25.99 5.59 22.87
C GLY A 609 27.31 6.31 23.15
N SER A 610 28.26 6.31 22.21
CA SER A 610 29.55 6.99 22.43
C SER A 610 29.42 8.50 22.65
N SER A 611 28.39 9.13 22.09
CA SER A 611 28.16 10.58 22.10
C SER A 611 27.38 11.09 23.31
N VAL A 612 26.91 10.20 24.19
CA VAL A 612 26.12 10.54 25.38
C VAL A 612 26.83 10.26 26.69
#